data_AF-W7QMM1-F1
#
_entry.id   AF-W7QMM1-F1
#
_cell.length_a   1.000
_cell.length_b   1.000
_cell.length_c   1.000
_cell.angle_alpha   90.00
_cell.angle_beta   90.00
_cell.angle_gamma   90.00
#
_symmetry.space_group_name_H-M   'P 1'
#
loop_
_entity.id
_entity.type
_entity.pdbx_description
1 polymer ?
#
loop_
_entity_poly.entity_id
_entity_poly.type
_entity_poly.pdbx_seq_one_letter_code
_entity_poly.pdbx_strand_id
1 'polypeptide(L)'
;MTRPALIGDIGGTNARFALVTPGAFEPHDIQTLPCADYPGVVEAVRDYLAKVGKNGAEAPEEACLAFACPIDGDRVRMTNNHWTFSRREAQAALGLTRLKVINDFTAQALGVPHLGPEDLAEVQPGEPREHTVRLVIGPGTGLGVAGIFPGRRAWIPLPTEGGHFTFAPTDEREQNLLRHFRNRYGRVSVERILCGQGLLDLYLAHCSLKGAPPRHTTPAEVTEAASHGDGIARDTLLRFLKILGDVSGDAALVMGAAAGSISAAASCQGCSTGCHRAAFATPSTPRGG
;
A
#
# COMPACT_ATOMS: atom_id res chain seq x y z
N MET A 1 -13.14 23.87 -23.96
CA MET A 1 -12.11 22.85 -23.73
C MET A 1 -12.28 22.35 -22.30
N THR A 2 -12.29 21.04 -22.09
CA THR A 2 -12.30 20.43 -20.75
C THR A 2 -10.88 20.51 -20.17
N ARG A 3 -10.75 21.01 -18.93
CA ARG A 3 -9.46 21.02 -18.22
C ARG A 3 -9.17 19.64 -17.63
N PRO A 4 -7.91 19.18 -17.58
CA PRO A 4 -7.55 17.96 -16.87
C PRO A 4 -7.72 18.13 -15.36
N ALA A 5 -7.89 17.01 -14.65
CA ALA A 5 -7.74 16.95 -13.20
C ALA A 5 -6.29 16.60 -12.85
N LEU A 6 -5.78 17.17 -11.75
CA LEU A 6 -4.50 16.78 -11.17
C LEU A 6 -4.67 15.51 -10.33
N ILE A 7 -3.79 14.53 -10.50
CA ILE A 7 -3.65 13.43 -9.55
C ILE A 7 -2.23 13.39 -8.96
N GLY A 8 -2.09 12.84 -7.76
CA GLY A 8 -0.78 12.63 -7.16
C GLY A 8 -0.74 11.46 -6.20
N ASP A 9 0.43 10.85 -6.12
CA ASP A 9 0.82 9.79 -5.18
C ASP A 9 2.06 10.27 -4.41
N ILE A 10 1.88 10.60 -3.14
CA ILE A 10 2.87 11.26 -2.29
C ILE A 10 3.33 10.28 -1.19
N GLY A 11 4.50 9.69 -1.41
CA GLY A 11 5.21 8.86 -0.44
C GLY A 11 6.09 9.69 0.50
N GLY A 12 6.90 9.00 1.30
CA GLY A 12 7.93 9.64 2.14
C GLY A 12 8.94 10.42 1.30
N THR A 13 9.68 9.73 0.43
CA THR A 13 10.81 10.31 -0.31
C THR A 13 10.40 11.08 -1.56
N ASN A 14 9.34 10.66 -2.25
CA ASN A 14 8.97 11.16 -3.58
C ASN A 14 7.46 11.45 -3.69
N ALA A 15 7.13 12.49 -4.44
CA ALA A 15 5.78 12.82 -4.88
C ALA A 15 5.69 12.63 -6.40
N ARG A 16 4.81 11.73 -6.84
CA ARG A 16 4.51 11.52 -8.26
C ARG A 16 3.23 12.27 -8.59
N PHE A 17 3.28 13.15 -9.59
CA PHE A 17 2.12 13.88 -10.09
C PHE A 17 1.83 13.49 -11.54
N ALA A 18 0.56 13.55 -11.91
CA ALA A 18 0.08 13.29 -13.27
C ALA A 18 -1.21 14.08 -13.54
N LEU A 19 -1.60 14.14 -14.81
CA LEU A 19 -2.88 14.71 -15.24
C LEU A 19 -3.80 13.60 -15.75
N VAL A 20 -5.11 13.77 -15.56
CA VAL A 20 -6.14 12.90 -16.12
C VAL A 20 -7.15 13.75 -16.89
N THR A 21 -7.39 13.41 -18.16
CA THR A 21 -8.40 14.08 -18.99
C THR A 21 -9.80 13.59 -18.60
N PRO A 22 -10.82 14.48 -18.44
CA PRO A 22 -12.16 14.06 -18.02
C PRO A 22 -12.77 13.05 -18.98
N GLY A 23 -13.15 11.88 -18.45
CA GLY A 23 -13.70 10.75 -19.22
C GLY A 23 -12.68 9.70 -19.65
N ALA A 24 -11.38 9.93 -19.45
CA ALA A 24 -10.32 8.93 -19.58
C ALA A 24 -9.94 8.36 -18.20
N PHE A 25 -9.21 7.23 -18.20
CA PHE A 25 -8.66 6.62 -16.98
C PHE A 25 -7.13 6.71 -16.92
N GLU A 26 -6.50 6.88 -18.07
CA GLU A 26 -5.06 6.87 -18.28
C GLU A 26 -4.43 8.20 -17.83
N PRO A 27 -3.50 8.17 -16.84
CA PRO A 27 -2.73 9.35 -16.48
C PRO A 27 -1.69 9.71 -17.54
N HIS A 28 -1.52 11.01 -17.78
CA HIS A 28 -0.50 11.56 -18.69
C HIS A 28 0.37 12.61 -17.98
N ASP A 29 1.44 13.05 -18.66
CA ASP A 29 2.41 14.04 -18.17
C ASP A 29 3.01 13.68 -16.80
N ILE A 30 3.24 12.38 -16.55
CA ILE A 30 3.68 11.87 -15.25
C ILE A 30 5.09 12.36 -14.93
N GLN A 31 5.26 13.00 -13.75
CA GLN A 31 6.57 13.36 -13.21
C GLN A 31 6.71 12.89 -11.76
N THR A 32 7.92 12.54 -11.36
CA THR A 32 8.27 12.22 -9.97
C THR A 32 9.25 13.27 -9.45
N LEU A 33 8.89 13.92 -8.35
CA LEU A 33 9.64 15.00 -7.71
C LEU A 33 10.10 14.53 -6.31
N PRO A 34 11.37 14.73 -5.91
CA PRO A 34 11.82 14.42 -4.56
C PRO A 34 11.14 15.34 -3.53
N CYS A 35 10.52 14.79 -2.49
CA CYS A 35 9.82 15.59 -1.47
C CYS A 35 10.76 16.55 -0.71
N ALA A 36 12.04 16.19 -0.61
CA ALA A 36 13.08 16.98 0.04
C ALA A 36 13.37 18.32 -0.66
N ASP A 37 13.12 18.43 -1.98
CA ASP A 37 13.45 19.61 -2.78
C ASP A 37 12.42 20.75 -2.61
N TYR A 38 11.28 20.50 -1.93
CA TYR A 38 10.18 21.45 -1.78
C TYR A 38 9.80 21.67 -0.31
N PRO A 39 9.47 22.90 0.10
CA PRO A 39 8.96 23.19 1.44
C PRO A 39 7.66 22.44 1.79
N GLY A 40 6.79 22.22 0.79
CA GLY A 40 5.50 21.59 0.95
C GLY A 40 4.86 21.16 -0.37
N VAL A 41 3.68 20.55 -0.26
CA VAL A 41 2.93 20.02 -1.42
C VAL A 41 2.48 21.10 -2.40
N VAL A 42 2.20 22.33 -1.92
CA VAL A 42 1.74 23.44 -2.78
C VAL A 42 2.84 23.87 -3.72
N GLU A 43 4.08 23.96 -3.24
CA GLU A 43 5.26 24.32 -4.02
C GLU A 43 5.58 23.23 -5.04
N ALA A 44 5.54 21.95 -4.64
CA ALA A 44 5.76 20.82 -5.53
C ALA A 44 4.70 20.72 -6.65
N VAL A 45 3.42 20.96 -6.35
CA VAL A 45 2.35 20.98 -7.37
C VAL A 45 2.51 22.16 -8.32
N ARG A 46 2.87 23.36 -7.83
CA ARG A 46 3.08 24.54 -8.70
C ARG A 46 4.24 24.34 -9.67
N ASP A 47 5.35 23.78 -9.19
CA ASP A 47 6.50 23.44 -10.03
C ASP A 47 6.17 22.33 -11.04
N TYR A 48 5.46 21.29 -10.62
CA TYR A 48 4.93 20.27 -11.54
C TYR A 48 4.09 20.88 -12.68
N LEU A 49 3.08 21.67 -12.33
CA LEU A 49 2.19 22.32 -13.30
C LEU A 49 2.97 23.23 -14.27
N ALA A 50 3.96 23.96 -13.75
CA ALA A 50 4.84 24.80 -14.57
C ALA A 50 5.67 23.96 -15.56
N LYS A 51 6.23 22.82 -15.13
CA LYS A 51 7.01 21.91 -15.98
C LYS A 51 6.18 21.24 -17.08
N VAL A 52 4.88 20.99 -16.84
CA VAL A 52 3.95 20.43 -17.86
C VAL A 52 3.15 21.51 -18.62
N GLY A 53 3.43 22.79 -18.37
CA GLY A 53 2.80 23.91 -19.05
C GLY A 53 1.32 24.17 -18.71
N LYS A 54 0.78 23.55 -17.65
CA LYS A 54 -0.64 23.68 -17.26
C LYS A 54 -0.84 24.78 -16.22
N ASN A 55 -0.65 26.01 -16.70
CA ASN A 55 -0.66 27.24 -15.92
C ASN A 55 -1.86 28.13 -16.29
N GLY A 56 -2.25 29.02 -15.38
CA GLY A 56 -3.27 30.05 -15.64
C GLY A 56 -4.59 29.45 -16.11
N ALA A 57 -5.05 29.84 -17.31
CA ALA A 57 -6.33 29.38 -17.86
C ALA A 57 -6.38 27.88 -18.25
N GLU A 58 -5.23 27.19 -18.28
CA GLU A 58 -5.14 25.74 -18.50
C GLU A 58 -4.90 24.93 -17.22
N ALA A 59 -4.73 25.59 -16.07
CA ALA A 59 -4.47 24.90 -14.81
C ALA A 59 -5.67 24.05 -14.34
N PRO A 60 -5.45 22.83 -13.82
CA PRO A 60 -6.50 22.02 -13.21
C PRO A 60 -7.27 22.79 -12.13
N GLU A 61 -8.60 22.68 -12.12
CA GLU A 61 -9.44 23.18 -11.03
C GLU A 61 -9.80 22.07 -10.01
N GLU A 62 -9.67 20.80 -10.42
CA GLU A 62 -9.89 19.65 -9.56
C GLU A 62 -8.58 18.89 -9.33
N ALA A 63 -8.37 18.41 -8.10
CA ALA A 63 -7.25 17.54 -7.75
C ALA A 63 -7.64 16.38 -6.84
N CYS A 64 -7.00 15.23 -7.01
CA CYS A 64 -7.05 14.09 -6.08
C CYS A 64 -5.63 13.66 -5.70
N LEU A 65 -5.22 13.95 -4.47
CA LEU A 65 -3.87 13.69 -3.98
C LEU A 65 -3.92 12.59 -2.92
N ALA A 66 -3.21 11.49 -3.17
CA ALA A 66 -3.04 10.35 -2.28
C ALA A 66 -1.74 10.48 -1.47
N PHE A 67 -1.78 10.17 -0.17
CA PHE A 67 -0.62 10.30 0.71
C PHE A 67 -0.39 9.04 1.54
N ALA A 68 0.87 8.65 1.71
CA ALA A 68 1.31 7.57 2.58
C ALA A 68 1.31 7.98 4.07
N CYS A 69 0.14 8.42 4.57
CA CYS A 69 -0.13 8.70 5.98
C CYS A 69 -1.65 8.59 6.29
N PRO A 70 -2.06 8.53 7.57
CA PRO A 70 -3.46 8.63 7.97
C PRO A 70 -4.06 10.02 7.66
N ILE A 71 -5.29 10.05 7.15
CA ILE A 71 -5.94 11.25 6.62
C ILE A 71 -7.17 11.62 7.46
N ASP A 72 -6.95 12.25 8.62
CA ASP A 72 -8.01 12.77 9.51
C ASP A 72 -8.11 14.30 9.49
N GLY A 73 -9.30 14.84 9.76
CA GLY A 73 -9.59 16.27 9.88
C GLY A 73 -9.25 17.11 8.63
N ASP A 74 -8.71 18.31 8.85
CA ASP A 74 -8.24 19.23 7.81
C ASP A 74 -6.72 19.27 7.68
N ARG A 75 -5.99 18.90 8.74
CA ARG A 75 -4.52 19.01 8.78
C ARG A 75 -3.86 17.68 8.45
N VAL A 76 -3.01 17.69 7.44
CA VAL A 76 -2.22 16.54 7.00
C VAL A 76 -0.79 16.71 7.51
N ARG A 77 -0.17 15.60 7.92
CA ARG A 77 1.25 15.54 8.31
C ARG A 77 1.82 14.22 7.82
N MET A 78 2.85 14.29 6.99
CA MET A 78 3.55 13.09 6.54
C MET A 78 4.32 12.46 7.71
N THR A 79 4.30 11.12 7.76
CA THR A 79 5.08 10.35 8.75
C THR A 79 6.57 10.34 8.39
N ASN A 80 6.88 10.33 7.09
CA ASN A 80 8.22 10.04 6.54
C ASN A 80 8.85 11.22 5.77
N ASN A 81 8.32 12.44 5.89
CA ASN A 81 8.97 13.69 5.46
C ASN A 81 8.45 14.90 6.26
N HIS A 82 8.95 16.10 5.97
CA HIS A 82 8.64 17.34 6.70
C HIS A 82 7.31 18.00 6.31
N TRP A 83 6.61 17.55 5.26
CA TRP A 83 5.41 18.23 4.77
C TRP A 83 4.25 18.14 5.77
N THR A 84 3.69 19.31 6.10
CA THR A 84 2.41 19.46 6.80
C THR A 84 1.63 20.63 6.21
N PHE A 85 0.32 20.46 6.05
CA PHE A 85 -0.54 21.46 5.40
C PHE A 85 -2.00 21.34 5.86
N SER A 86 -2.78 22.41 5.75
CA SER A 86 -4.25 22.35 5.77
C SER A 86 -4.76 22.04 4.36
N ARG A 87 -5.74 21.14 4.25
CA ARG A 87 -6.40 20.83 2.96
C ARG A 87 -7.09 22.07 2.40
N ARG A 88 -7.74 22.88 3.24
CA ARG A 88 -8.37 24.15 2.84
C ARG A 88 -7.35 25.17 2.34
N GLU A 89 -6.24 25.35 3.04
CA GLU A 89 -5.18 26.28 2.64
C GLU A 89 -4.54 25.84 1.31
N ALA A 90 -4.22 24.54 1.17
CA ALA A 90 -3.70 23.99 -0.08
C ALA A 90 -4.69 24.13 -1.25
N GLN A 91 -5.98 23.86 -1.02
CA GLN A 91 -7.01 24.05 -2.04
C GLN A 91 -7.07 25.51 -2.52
N ALA A 92 -7.09 26.47 -1.59
CA ALA A 92 -7.12 27.90 -1.92
C ALA A 92 -5.82 28.36 -2.61
N ALA A 93 -4.65 27.94 -2.11
CA ALA A 93 -3.35 28.33 -2.65
C ALA A 93 -3.07 27.78 -4.05
N LEU A 94 -3.72 26.66 -4.42
CA LEU A 94 -3.65 26.07 -5.75
C LEU A 94 -4.79 26.54 -6.69
N GLY A 95 -5.72 27.37 -6.20
CA GLY A 95 -6.87 27.85 -7.00
C GLY A 95 -7.89 26.77 -7.35
N LEU A 96 -7.91 25.67 -6.59
CA LEU A 96 -8.75 24.50 -6.86
C LEU A 96 -10.20 24.75 -6.41
N THR A 97 -11.17 24.47 -7.28
CA THR A 97 -12.59 24.39 -6.90
C THR A 97 -12.87 23.15 -6.06
N ARG A 98 -12.08 22.09 -6.24
CA ARG A 98 -12.21 20.82 -5.51
C ARG A 98 -10.85 20.15 -5.27
N LEU A 99 -10.46 20.02 -4.01
CA LEU A 99 -9.35 19.15 -3.61
C LEU A 99 -9.89 17.92 -2.86
N LYS A 100 -9.54 16.72 -3.33
CA LYS A 100 -9.62 15.49 -2.56
C LYS A 100 -8.23 15.11 -2.07
N VAL A 101 -8.14 14.89 -0.76
CA VAL A 101 -6.98 14.30 -0.11
C VAL A 101 -7.42 12.96 0.45
N ILE A 102 -6.72 11.90 0.07
CA ILE A 102 -6.99 10.52 0.47
C ILE A 102 -5.70 9.83 0.89
N ASN A 103 -5.82 8.70 1.56
CA ASN A 103 -4.70 7.83 1.88
C ASN A 103 -4.27 7.03 0.62
N ASP A 104 -3.01 6.61 0.54
CA ASP A 104 -2.43 5.81 -0.56
C ASP A 104 -3.14 4.47 -0.80
N PHE A 105 -3.39 3.68 0.25
CA PHE A 105 -4.16 2.44 0.14
C PHE A 105 -5.64 2.67 -0.21
N THR A 106 -6.20 3.82 0.17
CA THR A 106 -7.52 4.26 -0.30
C THR A 106 -7.52 4.51 -1.81
N ALA A 107 -6.46 5.11 -2.35
CA ALA A 107 -6.31 5.33 -3.79
C ALA A 107 -6.12 4.00 -4.54
N GLN A 108 -5.30 3.08 -4.01
CA GLN A 108 -5.13 1.75 -4.59
C GLN A 108 -6.45 0.96 -4.61
N ALA A 109 -7.21 0.97 -3.51
CA ALA A 109 -8.52 0.32 -3.45
C ALA A 109 -9.51 0.90 -4.46
N LEU A 110 -9.52 2.23 -4.66
CA LEU A 110 -10.28 2.91 -5.71
C LEU A 110 -9.81 2.55 -7.12
N GLY A 111 -8.54 2.19 -7.31
CA GLY A 111 -7.98 1.75 -8.59
C GLY A 111 -8.31 0.30 -8.97
N VAL A 112 -8.43 -0.61 -7.99
CA VAL A 112 -8.67 -2.06 -8.25
C VAL A 112 -9.86 -2.36 -9.19
N PRO A 113 -11.00 -1.63 -9.17
CA PRO A 113 -12.08 -1.81 -10.14
C PRO A 113 -11.74 -1.46 -11.61
N HIS A 114 -10.62 -0.78 -11.86
CA HIS A 114 -10.21 -0.31 -13.17
C HIS A 114 -9.01 -1.08 -13.76
N LEU A 115 -8.47 -2.07 -13.04
CA LEU A 115 -7.37 -2.92 -13.50
C LEU A 115 -7.85 -3.96 -14.52
N GLY A 116 -7.07 -4.15 -15.59
CA GLY A 116 -7.28 -5.20 -16.58
C GLY A 116 -6.72 -6.55 -16.11
N PRO A 117 -7.10 -7.68 -16.73
CA PRO A 117 -6.49 -8.99 -16.47
C PRO A 117 -4.96 -9.01 -16.58
N GLU A 118 -4.40 -8.18 -17.47
CA GLU A 118 -2.97 -7.99 -17.71
C GLU A 118 -2.21 -7.28 -16.57
N ASP A 119 -2.92 -6.51 -15.73
CA ASP A 119 -2.37 -5.86 -14.55
C ASP A 119 -2.29 -6.81 -13.35
N LEU A 120 -2.94 -7.97 -13.44
CA LEU A 120 -3.10 -8.94 -12.37
C LEU A 120 -2.31 -10.22 -12.62
N ALA A 121 -1.77 -10.78 -11.55
CA ALA A 121 -1.17 -12.10 -11.50
C ALA A 121 -1.96 -12.93 -10.48
N GLU A 122 -2.64 -13.99 -10.94
CA GLU A 122 -3.40 -14.88 -10.07
C GLU A 122 -2.45 -15.69 -9.17
N VAL A 123 -2.57 -15.51 -7.85
CA VAL A 123 -1.80 -16.27 -6.85
C VAL A 123 -2.58 -17.48 -6.34
N GLN A 124 -3.91 -17.36 -6.28
CA GLN A 124 -4.81 -18.44 -5.91
C GLN A 124 -6.06 -18.38 -6.81
N PRO A 125 -6.43 -19.49 -7.49
CA PRO A 125 -7.60 -19.52 -8.35
C PRO A 125 -8.90 -19.49 -7.56
N GLY A 126 -9.89 -18.81 -8.11
CA GLY A 126 -11.23 -18.71 -7.56
C GLY A 126 -12.21 -18.04 -8.53
N GLU A 127 -13.47 -17.97 -8.15
CA GLU A 127 -14.54 -17.35 -8.96
C GLU A 127 -14.86 -15.95 -8.40
N PRO A 128 -14.23 -14.87 -8.92
CA PRO A 128 -14.52 -13.51 -8.46
C PRO A 128 -15.95 -13.14 -8.83
N ARG A 129 -16.76 -12.74 -7.84
CA ARG A 129 -18.11 -12.24 -8.10
C ARG A 129 -18.09 -10.75 -8.37
N GLU A 130 -18.72 -10.35 -9.46
CA GLU A 130 -19.01 -8.94 -9.71
C GLU A 130 -19.80 -8.31 -8.54
N HIS A 131 -19.62 -7.00 -8.35
CA HIS A 131 -20.36 -6.24 -7.34
C HIS A 131 -20.27 -6.82 -5.91
N THR A 132 -19.06 -7.26 -5.52
CA THR A 132 -18.72 -7.68 -4.14
C THR A 132 -17.63 -6.79 -3.52
N VAL A 133 -17.42 -6.95 -2.20
CA VAL A 133 -16.34 -6.27 -1.47
C VAL A 133 -15.00 -6.77 -1.98
N ARG A 134 -14.06 -5.85 -2.24
CA ARG A 134 -12.67 -6.18 -2.56
C ARG A 134 -11.74 -5.69 -1.45
N LEU A 135 -10.63 -6.39 -1.26
CA LEU A 135 -9.62 -6.08 -0.25
C LEU A 135 -8.32 -5.67 -0.95
N VAL A 136 -7.63 -4.67 -0.44
CA VAL A 136 -6.24 -4.35 -0.78
C VAL A 136 -5.40 -4.48 0.47
N ILE A 137 -4.31 -5.25 0.40
CA ILE A 137 -3.37 -5.47 1.52
C ILE A 137 -1.94 -5.54 1.01
N GLY A 138 -1.05 -4.68 1.52
CA GLY A 138 0.24 -4.47 0.88
C GLY A 138 1.39 -4.19 1.85
N PRO A 139 2.37 -5.10 1.95
CA PRO A 139 3.62 -4.82 2.63
C PRO A 139 4.48 -3.79 1.87
N GLY A 140 4.92 -2.78 2.60
CA GLY A 140 5.84 -1.73 2.15
C GLY A 140 6.70 -1.26 3.32
N THR A 141 6.81 0.05 3.52
CA THR A 141 7.41 0.62 4.75
C THR A 141 6.61 0.23 6.00
N GLY A 142 5.28 0.17 5.88
CA GLY A 142 4.35 -0.41 6.85
C GLY A 142 3.52 -1.53 6.21
N LEU A 143 2.33 -1.81 6.75
CA LEU A 143 1.33 -2.70 6.15
C LEU A 143 0.03 -1.95 5.93
N GLY A 144 -0.22 -1.53 4.69
CA GLY A 144 -1.49 -0.90 4.34
C GLY A 144 -2.60 -1.92 4.13
N VAL A 145 -3.81 -1.57 4.57
CA VAL A 145 -5.02 -2.38 4.39
C VAL A 145 -6.21 -1.46 4.09
N ALA A 146 -6.91 -1.70 2.99
CA ALA A 146 -8.12 -0.96 2.63
C ALA A 146 -9.16 -1.88 2.00
N GLY A 147 -10.44 -1.63 2.28
CA GLY A 147 -11.54 -2.26 1.57
C GLY A 147 -12.12 -1.36 0.50
N ILE A 148 -12.90 -1.94 -0.40
CA ILE A 148 -13.79 -1.18 -1.27
C ILE A 148 -15.13 -1.90 -1.46
N PHE A 149 -16.20 -1.17 -1.19
CA PHE A 149 -17.58 -1.65 -1.27
C PHE A 149 -18.24 -1.26 -2.60
N PRO A 150 -19.04 -2.16 -3.18
CA PRO A 150 -19.85 -1.88 -4.35
C PRO A 150 -21.07 -1.05 -3.94
N GLY A 151 -21.05 0.25 -4.19
CA GLY A 151 -22.23 1.10 -4.05
C GLY A 151 -23.11 1.06 -5.31
N ARG A 152 -24.39 1.46 -5.17
CA ARG A 152 -25.39 1.44 -6.27
C ARG A 152 -25.00 2.23 -7.54
N ARG A 153 -24.04 3.15 -7.46
CA ARG A 153 -23.61 4.06 -8.55
C ARG A 153 -22.11 4.30 -8.63
N ALA A 154 -21.37 3.96 -7.59
CA ALA A 154 -19.95 4.21 -7.45
C ALA A 154 -19.38 3.25 -6.40
N TRP A 155 -18.09 2.95 -6.51
CA TRP A 155 -17.37 2.24 -5.48
C TRP A 155 -17.13 3.15 -4.26
N ILE A 156 -17.25 2.58 -3.06
CA ILE A 156 -17.14 3.30 -1.78
C ILE A 156 -15.92 2.72 -1.04
N PRO A 157 -14.82 3.47 -0.89
CA PRO A 157 -13.65 2.96 -0.20
C PRO A 157 -13.89 2.88 1.31
N LEU A 158 -13.29 1.86 1.94
CA LEU A 158 -13.15 1.75 3.38
C LEU A 158 -11.67 1.87 3.75
N PRO A 159 -11.18 3.08 4.12
CA PRO A 159 -9.86 3.22 4.73
C PRO A 159 -9.83 2.45 6.06
N THR A 160 -8.73 1.74 6.33
CA THR A 160 -8.55 1.02 7.60
C THR A 160 -7.12 1.13 8.11
N GLU A 161 -6.96 1.00 9.42
CA GLU A 161 -5.66 0.83 10.09
C GLU A 161 -5.32 -0.66 10.27
N GLY A 162 -5.68 -1.50 9.29
CA GLY A 162 -5.64 -2.95 9.39
C GLY A 162 -4.24 -3.52 9.64
N GLY A 163 -3.16 -2.85 9.24
CA GLY A 163 -1.79 -3.27 9.59
C GLY A 163 -1.52 -3.34 11.11
N HIS A 164 -2.34 -2.67 11.92
CA HIS A 164 -2.13 -2.55 13.36
C HIS A 164 -2.92 -3.56 14.23
N PHE A 165 -3.65 -4.53 13.64
CA PHE A 165 -4.23 -5.62 14.43
C PHE A 165 -3.16 -6.59 14.94
N THR A 166 -3.46 -7.34 16.00
CA THR A 166 -2.49 -8.18 16.73
C THR A 166 -2.17 -9.46 15.95
N PHE A 167 -0.90 -9.82 15.83
CA PHE A 167 -0.48 -11.06 15.17
C PHE A 167 -0.97 -12.31 15.93
N ALA A 168 -1.62 -13.23 15.21
CA ALA A 168 -2.09 -14.51 15.71
C ALA A 168 -1.24 -15.66 15.10
N PRO A 169 -0.35 -16.31 15.88
CA PRO A 169 0.51 -17.38 15.36
C PRO A 169 -0.29 -18.68 15.18
N THR A 170 -0.14 -19.35 14.02
CA THR A 170 -0.87 -20.59 13.70
C THR A 170 -0.04 -21.86 13.89
N ASP A 171 1.27 -21.75 14.08
CA ASP A 171 2.17 -22.89 14.33
C ASP A 171 3.22 -22.60 15.44
N GLU A 172 3.93 -23.62 15.89
CA GLU A 172 4.94 -23.50 16.95
C GLU A 172 6.13 -22.60 16.54
N ARG A 173 6.48 -22.55 15.25
CA ARG A 173 7.56 -21.68 14.75
C ARG A 173 7.14 -20.22 14.87
N GLU A 174 5.88 -19.91 14.57
CA GLU A 174 5.29 -18.59 14.76
C GLU A 174 5.08 -18.23 16.24
N GLN A 175 4.82 -19.19 17.12
CA GLN A 175 4.84 -18.92 18.56
C GLN A 175 6.25 -18.56 19.05
N ASN A 176 7.30 -19.21 18.52
CA ASN A 176 8.70 -18.85 18.79
C ASN A 176 9.04 -17.45 18.26
N LEU A 177 8.62 -17.13 17.04
CA LEU A 177 8.79 -15.78 16.46
C LEU A 177 8.02 -14.73 17.28
N LEU A 178 6.76 -14.99 17.65
CA LEU A 178 5.99 -14.09 18.52
C LEU A 178 6.72 -13.82 19.84
N ARG A 179 7.32 -14.82 20.48
CA ARG A 179 8.16 -14.60 21.69
C ARG A 179 9.34 -13.66 21.40
N HIS A 180 10.06 -13.87 20.29
CA HIS A 180 11.17 -13.02 19.88
C HIS A 180 10.72 -11.55 19.65
N PHE A 181 9.66 -11.34 18.87
CA PHE A 181 9.13 -10.00 18.59
C PHE A 181 8.53 -9.32 19.83
N ARG A 182 7.85 -10.06 20.72
CA ARG A 182 7.31 -9.53 21.99
C ARG A 182 8.40 -8.97 22.90
N ASN A 183 9.57 -9.60 22.94
CA ASN A 183 10.70 -9.11 23.76
C ASN A 183 11.22 -7.74 23.29
N ARG A 184 11.10 -7.42 22.00
CA ARG A 184 11.51 -6.12 21.42
C ARG A 184 10.40 -5.07 21.42
N TYR A 185 9.14 -5.49 21.22
CA TYR A 185 8.04 -4.58 20.88
C TYR A 185 6.84 -4.58 21.84
N GLY A 186 6.79 -5.48 22.83
CA GLY A 186 5.64 -5.67 23.70
C GLY A 186 4.46 -6.29 22.93
N ARG A 187 3.48 -5.47 22.51
CA ARG A 187 2.43 -5.89 21.57
C ARG A 187 3.02 -6.04 20.16
N VAL A 188 2.71 -7.16 19.50
CA VAL A 188 3.13 -7.42 18.11
C VAL A 188 1.91 -7.25 17.21
N SER A 189 1.90 -6.20 16.39
CA SER A 189 0.96 -6.04 15.29
C SER A 189 1.43 -6.82 14.06
N VAL A 190 0.52 -7.13 13.14
CA VAL A 190 0.87 -7.80 11.87
C VAL A 190 1.85 -6.98 11.03
N GLU A 191 1.74 -5.65 11.01
CA GLU A 191 2.71 -4.75 10.36
C GLU A 191 4.14 -4.97 10.86
N ARG A 192 4.35 -5.23 12.17
CA ARG A 192 5.70 -5.40 12.73
C ARG A 192 6.40 -6.65 12.20
N ILE A 193 5.70 -7.51 11.48
CA ILE A 193 6.20 -8.69 10.78
C ILE A 193 6.13 -8.47 9.26
N LEU A 194 5.00 -7.94 8.77
CA LEU A 194 4.66 -7.78 7.35
C LEU A 194 4.97 -6.37 6.81
N CYS A 195 6.20 -5.91 7.03
CA CYS A 195 6.76 -4.71 6.40
C CYS A 195 8.25 -4.94 6.08
N GLY A 196 8.90 -3.98 5.42
CA GLY A 196 10.34 -4.07 5.11
C GLY A 196 11.21 -4.35 6.34
N GLN A 197 11.03 -3.59 7.43
CA GLN A 197 11.75 -3.83 8.69
C GLN A 197 11.37 -5.18 9.34
N GLY A 198 10.09 -5.57 9.24
CA GLY A 198 9.59 -6.85 9.76
C GLY A 198 10.24 -8.07 9.09
N LEU A 199 10.53 -8.00 7.79
CA LEU A 199 11.26 -9.04 7.06
C LEU A 199 12.70 -9.22 7.60
N LEU A 200 13.40 -8.11 7.86
CA LEU A 200 14.73 -8.16 8.46
C LEU A 200 14.67 -8.67 9.90
N ASP A 201 13.71 -8.20 10.70
CA ASP A 201 13.53 -8.68 12.07
C ASP A 201 13.18 -10.19 12.11
N LEU A 202 12.42 -10.71 11.14
CA LEU A 202 12.17 -12.14 10.96
C LEU A 202 13.47 -12.90 10.63
N TYR A 203 14.32 -12.36 9.76
CA TYR A 203 15.63 -12.97 9.44
C TYR A 203 16.52 -13.05 10.69
N LEU A 204 16.62 -11.97 11.45
CA LEU A 204 17.37 -11.92 12.70
C LEU A 204 16.82 -12.92 13.75
N ALA A 205 15.49 -13.04 13.83
CA ALA A 205 14.84 -14.04 14.67
C ALA A 205 15.17 -15.48 14.22
N HIS A 206 15.17 -15.76 12.91
CA HIS A 206 15.54 -17.07 12.38
C HIS A 206 17.03 -17.40 12.55
N CYS A 207 17.94 -16.43 12.39
CA CYS A 207 19.35 -16.56 12.75
C CYS A 207 19.52 -16.94 14.23
N SER A 208 18.86 -16.21 15.13
CA SER A 208 18.89 -16.46 16.57
C SER A 208 18.36 -17.86 16.93
N LEU A 209 17.20 -18.27 16.37
CA LEU A 209 16.60 -19.58 16.61
C LEU A 209 17.42 -20.75 16.04
N LYS A 210 18.24 -20.50 15.02
CA LYS A 210 19.16 -21.49 14.41
C LYS A 210 20.57 -21.45 14.99
N GLY A 211 20.88 -20.55 15.93
CA GLY A 211 22.23 -20.36 16.48
C GLY A 211 23.26 -19.86 15.47
N ALA A 212 22.83 -19.21 14.38
CA ALA A 212 23.68 -18.74 13.30
C ALA A 212 23.91 -17.21 13.39
N PRO A 213 25.13 -16.71 13.16
CA PRO A 213 25.38 -15.27 13.11
C PRO A 213 24.69 -14.65 11.87
N PRO A 214 24.01 -13.50 12.01
CA PRO A 214 23.38 -12.82 10.88
C PRO A 214 24.46 -12.28 9.92
N ARG A 215 24.20 -12.42 8.62
CA ARG A 215 25.06 -11.95 7.53
C ARG A 215 24.47 -10.77 6.75
N HIS A 216 23.16 -10.57 6.87
CA HIS A 216 22.40 -9.54 6.18
C HIS A 216 21.85 -8.52 7.18
N THR A 217 21.89 -7.27 6.77
CA THR A 217 21.60 -6.08 7.58
C THR A 217 20.49 -5.22 7.00
N THR A 218 20.06 -5.48 5.76
CA THR A 218 18.93 -4.80 5.11
C THR A 218 17.88 -5.78 4.61
N PRO A 219 16.61 -5.36 4.44
CA PRO A 219 15.57 -6.23 3.88
C PRO A 219 15.88 -6.67 2.44
N ALA A 220 16.55 -5.81 1.66
CA ALA A 220 16.95 -6.10 0.29
C ALA A 220 17.98 -7.23 0.21
N GLU A 221 19.02 -7.19 1.06
CA GLU A 221 20.01 -8.27 1.18
C GLU A 221 19.35 -9.61 1.54
N VAL A 222 18.34 -9.61 2.42
CA VAL A 222 17.59 -10.83 2.78
C VAL A 222 16.82 -11.38 1.57
N THR A 223 16.12 -10.54 0.80
CA THR A 223 15.44 -11.00 -0.43
C THR A 223 16.40 -11.51 -1.50
N GLU A 224 17.55 -10.86 -1.67
CA GLU A 224 18.58 -11.25 -2.64
C GLU A 224 19.24 -12.57 -2.23
N ALA A 225 19.61 -12.73 -0.96
CA ALA A 225 20.22 -13.96 -0.44
C ALA A 225 19.26 -15.16 -0.52
N ALA A 226 17.96 -14.95 -0.31
CA ALA A 226 16.94 -15.99 -0.49
C ALA A 226 16.90 -16.51 -1.93
N SER A 227 17.08 -15.61 -2.91
CA SER A 227 17.12 -15.94 -4.35
C SER A 227 18.42 -16.65 -4.74
N HIS A 228 19.54 -16.33 -4.08
CA HIS A 228 20.83 -16.99 -4.25
C HIS A 228 21.02 -18.26 -3.40
N GLY A 229 19.99 -18.72 -2.68
CA GLY A 229 19.98 -20.00 -2.00
C GLY A 229 20.45 -20.01 -0.53
N ASP A 230 20.59 -18.85 0.14
CA ASP A 230 20.79 -18.85 1.59
C ASP A 230 19.55 -19.44 2.30
N GLY A 231 19.75 -20.53 3.04
CA GLY A 231 18.67 -21.28 3.66
C GLY A 231 17.96 -20.57 4.82
N ILE A 232 18.59 -19.57 5.46
CA ILE A 232 17.92 -18.79 6.50
C ILE A 232 17.10 -17.67 5.86
N ALA A 233 17.66 -16.98 4.87
CA ALA A 233 16.95 -15.97 4.09
C ALA A 233 15.74 -16.57 3.35
N ARG A 234 15.88 -17.75 2.74
CA ARG A 234 14.79 -18.48 2.09
C ARG A 234 13.68 -18.87 3.06
N ASP A 235 14.02 -19.45 4.22
CA ASP A 235 13.03 -19.79 5.25
C ASP A 235 12.30 -18.54 5.77
N THR A 236 13.02 -17.42 5.89
CA THR A 236 12.47 -16.12 6.28
C THR A 236 11.44 -15.63 5.27
N LEU A 237 11.79 -15.62 3.98
CA LEU A 237 10.90 -15.17 2.91
C LEU A 237 9.65 -16.07 2.80
N LEU A 238 9.82 -17.39 2.89
CA LEU A 238 8.70 -18.33 2.90
C LEU A 238 7.79 -18.14 4.13
N ARG A 239 8.36 -17.85 5.31
CA ARG A 239 7.58 -17.54 6.51
C ARG A 239 6.82 -16.22 6.38
N PHE A 240 7.45 -15.19 5.82
CA PHE A 240 6.82 -13.90 5.54
C PHE A 240 5.61 -14.07 4.59
N LEU A 241 5.79 -14.80 3.49
CA LEU A 241 4.72 -15.08 2.53
C LEU A 241 3.58 -15.93 3.12
N LYS A 242 3.90 -16.92 3.95
CA LYS A 242 2.89 -17.72 4.67
C LYS A 242 2.06 -16.83 5.59
N ILE A 243 2.69 -16.02 6.44
CA ILE A 243 2.00 -15.11 7.37
C ILE A 243 1.16 -14.08 6.59
N LEU A 244 1.66 -13.57 5.46
CA LEU A 244 0.89 -12.68 4.58
C LEU A 244 -0.36 -13.37 4.02
N GLY A 245 -0.27 -14.66 3.66
CA GLY A 245 -1.39 -15.47 3.21
C GLY A 245 -2.48 -15.60 4.27
N ASP A 246 -2.13 -15.99 5.50
CA ASP A 246 -3.10 -16.13 6.60
C ASP A 246 -3.76 -14.77 6.93
N VAL A 247 -2.94 -13.72 7.07
CA VAL A 247 -3.39 -12.36 7.37
C VAL A 247 -4.33 -11.82 6.28
N SER A 248 -4.08 -12.17 5.01
CA SER A 248 -4.97 -11.81 3.89
C SER A 248 -6.28 -12.59 3.94
N GLY A 249 -6.24 -13.87 4.31
CA GLY A 249 -7.42 -14.70 4.52
C GLY A 249 -8.31 -14.19 5.66
N ASP A 250 -7.72 -13.93 6.83
CA ASP A 250 -8.39 -13.35 7.99
C ASP A 250 -9.02 -11.99 7.66
N ALA A 251 -8.26 -11.10 6.99
CA ALA A 251 -8.77 -9.81 6.57
C ALA A 251 -9.93 -9.95 5.56
N ALA A 252 -9.88 -10.91 4.63
CA ALA A 252 -10.96 -11.15 3.68
C ALA A 252 -12.23 -11.71 4.36
N LEU A 253 -12.08 -12.55 5.38
CA LEU A 253 -13.20 -13.03 6.21
C LEU A 253 -13.84 -11.88 7.00
N VAL A 254 -13.04 -11.07 7.70
CA VAL A 254 -13.50 -9.92 8.49
C VAL A 254 -14.24 -8.89 7.62
N MET A 255 -13.76 -8.64 6.41
CA MET A 255 -14.31 -7.64 5.50
C MET A 255 -15.46 -8.16 4.62
N GLY A 256 -15.76 -9.46 4.66
CA GLY A 256 -16.73 -10.09 3.75
C GLY A 256 -16.26 -10.14 2.28
N ALA A 257 -14.95 -9.98 2.04
CA ALA A 257 -14.32 -10.05 0.71
C ALA A 257 -14.07 -11.48 0.22
N ALA A 258 -14.51 -12.50 0.97
CA ALA A 258 -14.35 -13.94 0.65
C ALA A 258 -15.08 -14.43 -0.63
N ALA A 259 -15.71 -13.52 -1.39
CA ALA A 259 -16.25 -13.80 -2.73
C ALA A 259 -15.82 -12.74 -3.77
N GLY A 260 -14.88 -11.86 -3.39
CA GLY A 260 -14.28 -10.84 -4.25
C GLY A 260 -12.79 -11.11 -4.44
N SER A 261 -12.08 -10.12 -5.01
CA SER A 261 -10.63 -10.18 -5.13
C SER A 261 -9.94 -9.53 -3.92
N ILE A 262 -8.85 -10.17 -3.49
CA ILE A 262 -7.80 -9.54 -2.68
C ILE A 262 -6.71 -9.10 -3.65
N SER A 263 -6.27 -7.86 -3.61
CA SER A 263 -5.10 -7.38 -4.35
C SER A 263 -3.97 -7.06 -3.38
N ALA A 264 -2.81 -7.69 -3.57
CA ALA A 264 -1.59 -7.29 -2.90
C ALA A 264 -0.79 -6.30 -3.74
N ALA A 265 -0.62 -5.11 -3.18
CA ALA A 265 0.25 -4.08 -3.69
C ALA A 265 1.56 -4.07 -2.90
N ALA A 266 2.61 -4.72 -3.43
CA ALA A 266 3.93 -4.51 -2.86
C ALA A 266 4.48 -3.13 -3.26
N SER A 267 4.90 -2.36 -2.26
CA SER A 267 5.79 -1.19 -2.44
C SER A 267 7.24 -1.50 -2.04
N CYS A 268 7.50 -2.69 -1.46
CA CYS A 268 8.86 -3.18 -1.18
C CYS A 268 9.63 -3.52 -2.47
N GLN A 269 10.62 -2.68 -2.81
CA GLN A 269 11.50 -2.83 -3.99
C GLN A 269 12.27 -4.18 -4.05
N GLY A 270 12.45 -4.87 -2.91
CA GLY A 270 13.07 -6.20 -2.84
C GLY A 270 12.15 -7.39 -3.14
N CYS A 271 10.82 -7.21 -3.12
CA CYS A 271 9.85 -8.28 -3.45
C CYS A 271 9.45 -8.28 -4.94
N SER A 272 10.32 -7.73 -5.79
CA SER A 272 10.00 -7.21 -7.12
C SER A 272 9.67 -8.27 -8.17
N THR A 273 9.96 -9.54 -7.90
CA THR A 273 9.68 -10.67 -8.80
C THR A 273 8.36 -11.40 -8.54
N GLY A 274 7.57 -11.03 -7.51
CA GLY A 274 6.35 -11.76 -7.16
C GLY A 274 5.14 -10.95 -6.69
N CYS A 275 5.32 -9.82 -5.99
CA CYS A 275 4.22 -9.18 -5.27
C CYS A 275 3.67 -7.88 -5.88
N HIS A 276 4.21 -7.38 -7.00
CA HIS A 276 3.75 -6.10 -7.59
C HIS A 276 2.42 -6.19 -8.38
N ARG A 277 1.90 -7.39 -8.64
CA ARG A 277 0.65 -7.63 -9.39
C ARG A 277 -0.27 -8.69 -8.76
N ALA A 278 0.05 -9.15 -7.56
CA ALA A 278 -0.58 -10.32 -6.97
C ALA A 278 -2.07 -10.08 -6.66
N ALA A 279 -2.96 -10.86 -7.28
CA ALA A 279 -4.35 -10.99 -6.86
C ALA A 279 -4.59 -12.38 -6.27
N PHE A 280 -5.16 -12.45 -5.09
CA PHE A 280 -5.67 -13.68 -4.50
C PHE A 280 -7.19 -13.69 -4.64
N ALA A 281 -7.75 -14.70 -5.30
CA ALA A 281 -9.15 -15.03 -5.12
C ALA A 281 -9.25 -16.04 -3.97
N THR A 282 -10.13 -15.79 -3.00
CA THR A 282 -10.43 -16.78 -1.97
C THR A 282 -11.21 -17.95 -2.58
N PRO A 283 -10.87 -19.20 -2.26
CA PRO A 283 -11.65 -20.35 -2.72
C PRO A 283 -13.04 -20.30 -2.09
N SER A 284 -14.02 -20.89 -2.77
CA SER A 284 -15.39 -21.02 -2.28
C SER A 284 -15.47 -22.00 -1.10
N THR A 285 -15.09 -21.54 0.10
CA THR A 285 -15.29 -22.31 1.32
C THR A 285 -16.79 -22.50 1.58
N PRO A 286 -17.27 -23.73 1.80
CA PRO A 286 -18.63 -23.93 2.26
C PRO A 286 -18.78 -23.29 3.64
N ARG A 287 -19.84 -22.49 3.83
CA ARG A 287 -20.19 -21.98 5.17
C ARG A 287 -20.58 -23.18 6.04
N GLY A 288 -19.75 -23.53 7.01
CA GLY A 288 -20.04 -24.59 7.98
C GLY A 288 -18.95 -24.71 9.05
N GLY A 289 -19.37 -24.75 10.31
CA GLY A 289 -18.50 -24.77 11.51
C GLY A 289 -19.04 -23.85 12.58
#